data_AF-A0A919K7J3-F1
#
_entry.id   AF-A0A919K7J3-F1
#
_cell.length_a   1.000
_cell.length_b   1.000
_cell.length_c   1.000
_cell.angle_alpha   90.00
_cell.angle_beta   90.00
_cell.angle_gamma   90.00
#
_symmetry.space_group_name_H-M   'P 1'
#
loop_
_entity.id
_entity.type
_entity.pdbx_description
1 polymer ?
#
loop_
_entity_poly.entity_id
_entity_poly.type
_entity_poly.pdbx_seq_one_letter_code
_entity_poly.pdbx_strand_id
1 'polypeptide(L)'
;MTDRARPPGRNWSTIAAVLGGLAALITAVVGLSTFIANQFGDAPRATPAATTKPPAVQPATAASSAPAAGGWREVWSREFVLDTTGVLLDSDQPVRGTGAFHVISGGPMISPAGGAAIAALPAGQPATPDACDERVTTHSADNVTMDSGKRVCVRTPAGRVALLVVEGATGDVNAGWTVRATVWQPAS
;
A
#
# COMPACT_ATOMS: atom_id res chain seq x y z
N MET A 1 -58.92 33.81 -0.47
CA MET A 1 -58.17 33.89 0.80
C MET A 1 -56.98 32.95 0.68
N THR A 2 -55.79 33.54 0.63
CA THR A 2 -54.49 32.95 0.33
C THR A 2 -53.89 32.25 1.54
N ASP A 3 -53.54 30.97 1.39
CA ASP A 3 -52.70 30.23 2.33
C ASP A 3 -51.23 30.36 1.90
N ARG A 4 -50.37 30.86 2.80
CA ARG A 4 -48.93 31.05 2.54
C ARG A 4 -48.14 30.06 3.39
N ALA A 5 -47.50 29.11 2.72
CA ALA A 5 -46.52 28.20 3.32
C ALA A 5 -45.32 28.99 3.90
N ARG A 6 -45.01 28.74 5.18
CA ARG A 6 -43.73 29.13 5.80
C ARG A 6 -42.63 28.13 5.40
N PRO A 7 -41.43 28.59 5.00
CA PRO A 7 -40.28 27.69 4.88
C PRO A 7 -39.70 27.34 6.26
N PRO A 8 -39.14 26.13 6.45
CA PRO A 8 -38.51 25.72 7.70
C PRO A 8 -37.23 26.53 7.97
N GLY A 9 -37.14 27.07 9.18
CA GLY A 9 -35.95 27.79 9.67
C GLY A 9 -34.74 26.87 9.67
N ARG A 10 -33.73 27.23 8.89
CA ARG A 10 -32.42 26.57 8.83
C ARG A 10 -31.68 26.85 10.14
N ASN A 11 -31.42 25.82 10.94
CA ASN A 11 -30.81 25.93 12.27
C ASN A 11 -29.32 26.32 12.16
N TRP A 12 -29.04 27.63 12.18
CA TRP A 12 -27.69 28.22 12.11
C TRP A 12 -26.81 27.93 13.34
N SER A 13 -27.37 27.39 14.42
CA SER A 13 -26.68 27.09 15.67
C SER A 13 -25.69 25.92 15.58
N THR A 14 -25.83 25.03 14.59
CA THR A 14 -24.95 23.85 14.44
C THR A 14 -23.59 24.19 13.82
N ILE A 15 -23.50 25.25 13.01
CA ILE A 15 -22.26 25.64 12.31
C ILE A 15 -21.24 26.26 13.28
N ALA A 16 -21.70 26.99 14.30
CA ALA A 16 -20.81 27.62 15.28
C ALA A 16 -20.11 26.61 16.21
N ALA A 17 -20.78 25.49 16.54
CA ALA A 17 -20.21 24.45 17.40
C ALA A 17 -19.10 23.63 16.71
N VAL A 18 -19.22 23.40 15.40
CA VAL A 18 -18.22 22.64 14.61
C VAL A 18 -16.93 23.44 14.41
N LEU A 19 -17.02 24.77 14.29
CA LEU A 19 -15.84 25.63 14.12
C LEU A 19 -15.05 25.84 15.43
N GLY A 20 -15.70 25.85 16.59
CA GLY A 20 -15.03 25.97 17.89
C GLY A 20 -14.19 24.73 18.26
N GLY A 21 -14.68 23.53 17.95
CA GLY A 21 -13.97 22.28 18.23
C GLY A 21 -12.69 22.09 17.42
N LEU A 22 -12.65 22.63 16.19
CA LEU A 22 -11.49 22.50 15.30
C LEU A 22 -10.29 23.35 15.76
N ALA A 23 -10.53 24.51 16.38
CA ALA A 23 -9.47 25.40 16.84
C ALA A 23 -8.71 24.83 18.05
N ALA A 24 -9.39 24.18 18.99
CA ALA A 24 -8.76 23.57 20.17
C ALA A 24 -7.88 22.36 19.81
N LEU A 25 -8.26 21.62 18.77
CA LEU A 25 -7.53 20.43 18.32
C LEU A 25 -6.20 20.81 17.64
N ILE A 26 -6.17 21.93 16.91
CA ILE A 26 -4.95 22.45 16.27
C ILE A 26 -3.94 22.93 17.33
N THR A 27 -4.38 23.62 18.38
CA THR A 27 -3.47 24.10 19.44
C THR A 27 -2.80 22.96 20.21
N ALA A 28 -3.52 21.85 20.43
CA ALA A 28 -2.96 20.67 21.10
C ALA A 28 -1.89 19.95 20.26
N VAL A 29 -2.06 19.89 18.93
CA VAL A 29 -1.08 19.27 18.01
C VAL A 29 0.19 20.12 17.89
N VAL A 30 0.06 21.45 17.86
CA VAL A 30 1.24 22.36 17.81
C VAL A 30 2.03 22.33 19.12
N GLY A 31 1.37 22.26 20.28
CA GLY A 31 2.04 22.17 21.58
C GLY A 31 2.87 20.89 21.78
N LEU A 32 2.38 19.76 21.26
CA LEU A 32 3.11 18.48 21.30
C LEU A 32 4.34 18.48 20.38
N SER A 33 4.28 19.21 19.26
CA SER A 33 5.36 19.34 18.29
C SER A 33 6.57 20.12 18.86
N THR A 34 6.32 21.15 19.67
CA THR A 34 7.39 21.96 20.28
C THR A 34 8.10 21.29 21.45
N PHE A 35 7.43 20.36 22.16
CA PHE A 35 8.04 19.66 23.29
C PHE A 35 9.03 18.57 22.83
N ILE A 36 8.74 17.88 21.73
CA ILE A 36 9.62 16.82 21.18
C ILE A 36 10.88 17.42 20.55
N ALA A 37 10.79 18.61 19.95
CA ALA A 37 11.94 19.30 19.37
C ALA A 37 12.97 19.78 20.42
N ASN A 38 12.56 20.02 21.67
CA ASN A 38 13.43 20.57 22.72
C ASN A 38 14.14 19.51 23.60
N GLN A 39 13.84 18.22 23.46
CA GLN A 39 14.40 17.17 24.34
C GLN A 39 15.68 16.50 23.79
N PHE A 40 16.14 16.85 22.60
CA PHE A 40 17.32 16.22 21.97
C PHE A 40 18.47 17.19 21.63
N GLY A 41 18.43 18.42 22.13
CA GLY A 41 19.46 19.42 21.85
C GLY A 41 20.26 19.78 23.09
N ASP A 42 21.28 18.99 23.44
CA ASP A 42 22.51 19.53 24.05
C ASP A 42 23.65 18.49 24.08
N ALA A 43 24.64 18.69 23.20
CA ALA A 43 26.05 18.36 23.43
C ALA A 43 26.92 19.26 22.53
N PRO A 44 28.14 19.64 22.94
CA PRO A 44 28.67 20.98 22.72
C PRO A 44 29.41 21.22 21.40
N ARG A 45 29.42 22.50 21.05
CA ARG A 45 30.09 23.18 19.94
C ARG A 45 31.61 22.94 19.87
N ALA A 46 32.09 22.46 18.73
CA ALA A 46 33.46 22.67 18.25
C ALA A 46 33.43 23.50 16.94
N THR A 47 34.40 24.39 16.80
CA THR A 47 34.56 25.51 15.86
C THR A 47 34.71 25.10 14.37
N PRO A 48 34.53 26.03 13.39
CA PRO A 48 34.29 25.73 11.98
C PRO A 48 35.58 25.56 11.16
N ALA A 49 35.57 24.65 10.18
CA ALA A 49 36.58 24.62 9.13
C ALA A 49 36.00 24.09 7.80
N ALA A 50 36.19 24.93 6.77
CA ALA A 50 36.27 24.66 5.33
C ALA A 50 35.09 23.99 4.58
N THR A 51 34.54 24.78 3.66
CA THR A 51 33.74 24.41 2.49
C THR A 51 34.30 23.19 1.73
N THR A 52 33.49 22.14 1.63
CA THR A 52 33.44 21.24 0.47
C THR A 52 31.99 20.97 0.13
N LYS A 53 31.63 21.32 -1.12
CA LYS A 53 30.33 21.08 -1.76
C LYS A 53 29.88 19.62 -1.54
N PRO A 54 28.70 19.36 -0.95
CA PRO A 54 28.14 18.01 -0.94
C PRO A 54 27.90 17.55 -2.38
N PRO A 55 28.29 16.33 -2.77
CA PRO A 55 27.87 15.77 -4.03
C PRO A 55 26.34 15.70 -4.05
N ALA A 56 25.74 16.00 -5.20
CA ALA A 56 24.32 15.86 -5.42
C ALA A 56 23.86 14.47 -4.94
N VAL A 57 22.91 14.44 -4.00
CA VAL A 57 22.21 13.22 -3.62
C VAL A 57 21.39 12.79 -4.82
N GLN A 58 21.96 11.92 -5.65
CA GLN A 58 21.22 11.14 -6.62
C GLN A 58 20.41 10.06 -5.88
N PRO A 59 19.28 9.62 -6.47
CA PRO A 59 18.24 8.87 -5.78
C PRO A 59 18.77 7.53 -5.28
N ALA A 60 18.26 7.05 -4.14
CA ALA A 60 18.53 5.71 -3.66
C ALA A 60 18.12 4.68 -4.73
N THR A 61 19.11 4.15 -5.44
CA THR A 61 18.97 2.98 -6.30
C THR A 61 18.42 1.85 -5.45
N ALA A 62 17.20 1.38 -5.77
CA ALA A 62 16.62 0.21 -5.15
C ALA A 62 17.64 -0.94 -5.24
N ALA A 63 18.05 -1.47 -4.09
CA ALA A 63 18.96 -2.59 -4.04
C ALA A 63 18.28 -3.78 -4.73
N SER A 64 18.80 -4.15 -5.91
CA SER A 64 18.42 -5.41 -6.55
C SER A 64 19.03 -6.54 -5.72
N SER A 65 18.19 -7.27 -5.00
CA SER A 65 18.58 -8.45 -4.23
C SER A 65 19.16 -9.52 -5.15
N ALA A 66 20.10 -10.31 -4.61
CA ALA A 66 20.75 -11.44 -5.28
C ALA A 66 19.74 -12.42 -5.94
N PRO A 67 20.16 -13.23 -6.93
CA PRO A 67 19.26 -14.21 -7.54
C PRO A 67 18.66 -15.13 -6.47
N ALA A 68 17.34 -15.24 -6.45
CA ALA A 68 16.67 -16.27 -5.69
C ALA A 68 17.06 -17.64 -6.29
N ALA A 69 17.23 -18.65 -5.43
CA ALA A 69 17.44 -20.01 -5.90
C ALA A 69 16.31 -20.39 -6.89
N GLY A 70 16.65 -20.91 -8.07
CA GLY A 70 15.66 -21.30 -9.09
C GLY A 70 15.62 -20.48 -10.37
N GLY A 71 16.62 -19.63 -10.66
CA GLY A 71 16.62 -18.85 -11.91
C GLY A 71 15.64 -17.68 -11.87
N TRP A 72 15.39 -17.14 -10.68
CA TRP A 72 14.57 -15.95 -10.46
C TRP A 72 15.42 -14.83 -9.86
N ARG A 73 15.07 -13.59 -10.16
CA ARG A 73 15.62 -12.39 -9.55
C ARG A 73 14.51 -11.60 -8.90
N GLU A 74 14.68 -11.21 -7.65
CA GLU A 74 13.75 -10.28 -6.99
C GLU A 74 13.89 -8.90 -7.62
N VAL A 75 12.75 -8.35 -8.04
CA VAL A 75 12.67 -6.99 -8.59
C VAL A 75 12.45 -5.99 -7.45
N TRP A 76 11.51 -6.31 -6.56
CA TRP A 76 11.23 -5.51 -5.37
C TRP A 76 10.39 -6.28 -4.35
N SER A 77 10.46 -5.85 -3.08
CA SER A 77 9.56 -6.27 -2.00
C SER A 77 9.12 -5.05 -1.19
N ARG A 78 7.80 -4.82 -1.07
CA ARG A 78 7.25 -3.72 -0.28
C ARG A 78 5.77 -3.90 0.05
N GLU A 79 5.30 -3.10 1.01
CA GLU A 79 3.90 -2.98 1.39
C GLU A 79 3.17 -1.94 0.52
N PHE A 80 1.91 -2.20 0.21
CA PHE A 80 0.99 -1.22 -0.38
C PHE A 80 -0.47 -1.56 -0.05
N VAL A 81 -1.38 -0.62 -0.29
CA VAL A 81 -2.83 -0.86 -0.19
C VAL A 81 -3.37 -1.28 -1.54
N LEU A 82 -3.97 -2.46 -1.59
CA LEU A 82 -4.71 -2.97 -2.72
C LEU A 82 -6.20 -2.61 -2.56
N ASP A 83 -6.74 -1.90 -3.54
CA ASP A 83 -8.12 -1.45 -3.57
C ASP A 83 -8.78 -1.76 -4.92
N THR A 84 -9.96 -1.20 -5.17
CA THR A 84 -10.74 -1.41 -6.40
C THR A 84 -10.12 -0.76 -7.64
N THR A 85 -9.15 0.13 -7.49
CA THR A 85 -8.44 0.78 -8.63
C THR A 85 -7.41 -0.15 -9.26
N GLY A 86 -7.03 -1.21 -8.54
CA GLY A 86 -6.05 -2.18 -8.96
C GLY A 86 -4.61 -1.66 -8.97
N VAL A 87 -3.68 -2.59 -9.09
CA VAL A 87 -2.24 -2.30 -9.13
C VAL A 87 -1.49 -3.14 -10.18
N LEU A 88 -0.44 -2.56 -10.74
CA LEU A 88 0.46 -3.18 -11.71
C LEU A 88 1.76 -3.61 -11.02
N LEU A 89 2.18 -4.87 -11.19
CA LEU A 89 3.46 -5.39 -10.66
C LEU A 89 4.58 -5.46 -11.70
N ASP A 90 4.27 -5.14 -12.96
CA ASP A 90 5.24 -5.20 -14.06
C ASP A 90 6.22 -4.02 -14.06
N SER A 91 5.98 -3.01 -13.23
CA SER A 91 6.90 -1.91 -12.96
C SER A 91 7.86 -2.20 -11.81
N ASP A 92 8.94 -1.44 -11.69
CA ASP A 92 9.92 -1.58 -10.59
C ASP A 92 9.36 -1.14 -9.23
N GLN A 93 8.13 -0.63 -9.20
CA GLN A 93 7.34 -0.34 -8.02
C GLN A 93 5.86 -0.56 -8.31
N PRO A 94 5.02 -0.83 -7.30
CA PRO A 94 3.58 -0.96 -7.52
C PRO A 94 3.01 0.37 -8.04
N VAL A 95 2.33 0.33 -9.18
CA VAL A 95 1.64 1.50 -9.77
C VAL A 95 0.14 1.28 -9.63
N ARG A 96 -0.55 2.19 -8.92
CA ARG A 96 -2.00 2.15 -8.73
C ARG A 96 -2.76 2.76 -9.92
N GLY A 97 -4.00 2.34 -10.11
CA GLY A 97 -4.98 3.03 -10.97
C GLY A 97 -5.40 2.27 -12.23
N THR A 98 -4.59 1.35 -12.74
CA THR A 98 -4.92 0.48 -13.90
C THR A 98 -4.17 -0.85 -13.81
N GLY A 99 -4.44 -1.60 -12.75
CA GLY A 99 -3.70 -2.82 -12.46
C GLY A 99 -4.19 -4.08 -13.16
N ALA A 100 -3.32 -5.08 -13.21
CA ALA A 100 -3.67 -6.43 -13.66
C ALA A 100 -4.44 -7.23 -12.58
N PHE A 101 -4.72 -6.64 -11.43
CA PHE A 101 -5.51 -7.25 -10.36
C PHE A 101 -6.04 -6.15 -9.43
N HIS A 102 -7.21 -6.40 -8.87
CA HIS A 102 -7.97 -5.43 -8.07
C HIS A 102 -8.85 -6.15 -7.04
N VAL A 103 -9.27 -5.42 -6.01
CA VAL A 103 -10.29 -5.88 -5.08
C VAL A 103 -11.66 -5.73 -5.73
N ILE A 104 -12.51 -6.76 -5.64
CA ILE A 104 -13.90 -6.71 -6.09
C ILE A 104 -14.68 -5.74 -5.19
N SER A 105 -15.40 -4.80 -5.80
CA SER A 105 -16.21 -3.83 -5.06
C SER A 105 -17.19 -4.53 -4.10
N GLY A 106 -17.17 -4.12 -2.83
CA GLY A 106 -18.07 -4.63 -1.79
C GLY A 106 -17.71 -6.01 -1.23
N GLY A 107 -16.52 -6.56 -1.54
CA GLY A 107 -16.14 -7.89 -1.07
C GLY A 107 -14.66 -8.04 -0.75
N PRO A 108 -14.30 -9.02 0.10
CA PRO A 108 -12.92 -9.32 0.44
C PRO A 108 -12.34 -10.24 -0.64
N MET A 109 -12.40 -9.90 -1.93
CA MET A 109 -11.91 -10.78 -2.99
C MET A 109 -10.97 -10.02 -3.91
N ILE A 110 -9.85 -10.65 -4.27
CA ILE A 110 -8.97 -10.18 -5.34
C ILE A 110 -9.33 -10.93 -6.63
N SER A 111 -9.45 -10.18 -7.73
CA SER A 111 -9.67 -10.69 -9.09
C SER A 111 -8.46 -10.35 -9.97
N PRO A 112 -7.98 -11.28 -10.83
CA PRO A 112 -7.06 -10.95 -11.90
C PRO A 112 -7.78 -10.19 -13.01
N ALA A 113 -7.00 -9.50 -13.84
CA ALA A 113 -7.40 -8.79 -15.04
C ALA A 113 -6.23 -8.77 -16.04
N GLY A 114 -6.52 -8.44 -17.31
CA GLY A 114 -5.47 -8.19 -18.31
C GLY A 114 -4.56 -9.39 -18.62
N GLY A 115 -5.02 -10.62 -18.38
CA GLY A 115 -4.24 -11.84 -18.62
C GLY A 115 -3.36 -12.27 -17.44
N ALA A 116 -3.46 -11.60 -16.29
CA ALA A 116 -2.87 -12.11 -15.06
C ALA A 116 -3.59 -13.37 -14.57
N ALA A 117 -2.91 -14.16 -13.76
CA ALA A 117 -3.49 -15.30 -13.07
C ALA A 117 -3.15 -15.22 -11.57
N ILE A 118 -4.07 -15.68 -10.73
CA ILE A 118 -3.91 -15.70 -9.28
C ILE A 118 -4.22 -17.08 -8.71
N ALA A 119 -3.60 -17.43 -7.59
CA ALA A 119 -3.93 -18.62 -6.84
C ALA A 119 -3.63 -18.41 -5.34
N ALA A 120 -4.48 -18.97 -4.47
CA ALA A 120 -4.16 -19.01 -3.04
C ALA A 120 -3.01 -19.99 -2.80
N LEU A 121 -2.02 -19.59 -1.99
CA LEU A 121 -0.93 -20.43 -1.51
C LEU A 121 -1.26 -20.98 -0.12
N PRO A 122 -1.59 -22.29 0.01
CA PRO A 122 -1.96 -22.90 1.29
C PRO A 122 -0.89 -22.71 2.36
N ALA A 123 -1.27 -22.65 3.63
CA ALA A 123 -0.31 -22.66 4.74
C ALA A 123 0.63 -23.89 4.64
N GLY A 124 1.88 -23.74 5.07
CA GLY A 124 2.89 -24.80 4.99
C GLY A 124 3.57 -24.97 3.62
N GLN A 125 2.99 -24.43 2.54
CA GLN A 125 3.68 -24.37 1.24
C GLN A 125 4.83 -23.35 1.24
N PRO A 126 5.95 -23.61 0.53
CA PRO A 126 7.07 -22.67 0.41
C PRO A 126 6.64 -21.34 -0.20
N ALA A 127 7.14 -20.24 0.36
CA ALA A 127 6.93 -18.88 -0.14
C ALA A 127 8.01 -18.47 -1.15
N THR A 128 8.25 -19.31 -2.17
CA THR A 128 9.28 -19.12 -3.19
C THR A 128 8.67 -18.77 -4.55
N PRO A 129 9.41 -18.12 -5.48
CA PRO A 129 8.92 -17.84 -6.82
C PRO A 129 8.49 -19.11 -7.57
N ASP A 130 9.26 -20.20 -7.50
CA ASP A 130 8.91 -21.47 -8.16
C ASP A 130 7.60 -22.06 -7.63
N ALA A 131 7.44 -22.12 -6.29
CA ALA A 131 6.21 -22.63 -5.69
C ALA A 131 5.00 -21.77 -6.07
N CYS A 132 5.18 -20.45 -6.17
CA CYS A 132 4.11 -19.58 -6.64
C CYS A 132 3.80 -19.75 -8.13
N ASP A 133 4.81 -19.88 -8.99
CA ASP A 133 4.60 -20.07 -10.42
C ASP A 133 3.87 -21.39 -10.71
N GLU A 134 4.33 -22.48 -10.08
CA GLU A 134 3.67 -23.78 -10.15
C GLU A 134 2.23 -23.69 -9.65
N ARG A 135 2.02 -23.02 -8.51
CA ARG A 135 0.70 -22.90 -7.89
C ARG A 135 -0.28 -22.15 -8.79
N VAL A 136 0.14 -21.05 -9.40
CA VAL A 136 -0.69 -20.28 -10.33
C VAL A 136 -0.96 -21.09 -11.60
N THR A 137 0.02 -21.83 -12.10
CA THR A 137 -0.12 -22.65 -13.32
C THR A 137 -1.10 -23.81 -13.13
N THR A 138 -1.10 -24.43 -11.95
CA THR A 138 -1.88 -25.66 -11.68
C THR A 138 -3.21 -25.41 -10.97
N HIS A 139 -3.34 -24.27 -10.28
CA HIS A 139 -4.50 -23.97 -9.42
C HIS A 139 -4.95 -22.51 -9.54
N SER A 140 -4.85 -21.92 -10.74
CA SER A 140 -5.39 -20.59 -11.01
C SER A 140 -6.88 -20.53 -10.64
N ALA A 141 -7.29 -19.40 -10.08
CA ALA A 141 -8.68 -19.12 -9.75
C ALA A 141 -9.09 -17.76 -10.33
N ASP A 142 -10.37 -17.63 -10.67
CA ASP A 142 -10.94 -16.35 -11.10
C ASP A 142 -10.93 -15.33 -9.96
N ASN A 143 -11.07 -15.79 -8.72
CA ASN A 143 -11.08 -14.93 -7.54
C ASN A 143 -10.45 -15.65 -6.34
N VAL A 144 -9.81 -14.88 -5.46
CA VAL A 144 -9.31 -15.38 -4.18
C VAL A 144 -9.82 -14.49 -3.06
N THR A 145 -10.48 -15.06 -2.05
CA THR A 145 -10.86 -14.32 -0.84
C THR A 145 -9.60 -13.74 -0.17
N MET A 146 -9.66 -12.55 0.38
CA MET A 146 -8.61 -11.87 1.12
C MET A 146 -8.93 -11.97 2.60
N ASP A 147 -8.01 -12.55 3.36
CA ASP A 147 -8.09 -12.70 4.81
C ASP A 147 -6.70 -12.38 5.37
N SER A 148 -6.62 -11.82 6.59
CA SER A 148 -5.31 -11.54 7.21
C SER A 148 -4.48 -12.82 7.34
N GLY A 149 -3.19 -12.73 7.03
CA GLY A 149 -2.24 -13.86 6.97
C GLY A 149 -2.33 -14.69 5.70
N LYS A 150 -3.31 -14.43 4.81
CA LYS A 150 -3.45 -15.20 3.58
C LYS A 150 -2.34 -14.87 2.60
N ARG A 151 -1.90 -15.89 1.88
CA ARG A 151 -0.86 -15.82 0.85
C ARG A 151 -1.48 -16.06 -0.50
N VAL A 152 -1.25 -15.14 -1.44
CA VAL A 152 -1.78 -15.19 -2.80
C VAL A 152 -0.61 -15.09 -3.76
N CYS A 153 -0.47 -16.10 -4.62
CA CYS A 153 0.47 -16.07 -5.73
C CYS A 153 -0.18 -15.41 -6.94
N VAL A 154 0.61 -14.63 -7.66
CA VAL A 154 0.20 -13.90 -8.85
C VAL A 154 1.22 -14.16 -9.95
N ARG A 155 0.75 -14.39 -11.18
CA ARG A 155 1.55 -14.36 -12.39
C ARG A 155 1.04 -13.24 -13.29
N THR A 156 1.93 -12.34 -13.67
CA THR A 156 1.58 -11.21 -14.54
C THR A 156 1.68 -11.62 -16.02
N PRO A 157 1.06 -10.85 -16.93
CA PRO A 157 1.19 -11.09 -18.38
C PRO A 157 2.63 -10.98 -18.88
N ALA A 158 3.47 -10.15 -18.23
CA ALA A 158 4.89 -10.01 -18.57
C ALA A 158 5.76 -11.16 -18.04
N GLY A 159 5.17 -12.17 -17.38
CA GLY A 159 5.89 -13.33 -16.85
C GLY A 159 6.55 -13.09 -15.51
N ARG A 160 6.24 -11.99 -14.81
CA ARG A 160 6.65 -11.81 -13.41
C ARG A 160 5.78 -12.68 -12.51
N VAL A 161 6.38 -13.14 -11.43
CA VAL A 161 5.69 -13.89 -10.39
C VAL A 161 5.75 -13.07 -9.11
N ALA A 162 4.66 -13.04 -8.36
CA ALA A 162 4.60 -12.33 -7.11
C ALA A 162 3.91 -13.14 -6.03
N LEU A 163 4.36 -12.94 -4.80
CA LEU A 163 3.70 -13.40 -3.59
C LEU A 163 3.13 -12.20 -2.86
N LEU A 164 1.82 -12.19 -2.64
CA LEU A 164 1.12 -11.23 -1.82
C LEU A 164 0.81 -11.87 -0.47
N VAL A 165 1.22 -11.23 0.61
CA VAL A 165 0.83 -11.57 1.98
C VAL A 165 -0.13 -10.50 2.46
N VAL A 166 -1.36 -10.90 2.74
CA VAL A 166 -2.42 -10.00 3.22
C VAL A 166 -2.18 -9.72 4.70
N GLU A 167 -1.91 -8.47 5.04
CA GLU A 167 -1.66 -8.07 6.43
C GLU A 167 -2.97 -7.75 7.14
N GLY A 168 -3.90 -7.06 6.47
CA GLY A 168 -5.23 -6.78 6.99
C GLY A 168 -6.02 -5.79 6.13
N ALA A 169 -7.26 -5.50 6.53
CA ALA A 169 -8.07 -4.47 5.90
C ALA A 169 -7.63 -3.07 6.38
N THR A 170 -7.51 -2.10 5.46
CA THR A 170 -7.24 -0.70 5.82
C THR A 170 -8.53 -0.04 6.28
N GLY A 171 -8.94 -0.28 7.53
CA GLY A 171 -10.21 0.26 8.05
C GLY A 171 -11.39 -0.64 7.71
N ASP A 172 -12.44 -0.10 7.09
CA ASP A 172 -13.57 -0.89 6.60
C ASP A 172 -13.20 -1.66 5.31
N VAL A 173 -13.86 -2.79 5.06
CA VAL A 173 -13.54 -3.70 3.93
C VAL A 173 -13.58 -3.04 2.54
N ASN A 174 -14.18 -1.86 2.44
CA ASN A 174 -14.29 -1.07 1.22
C ASN A 174 -13.10 -0.12 0.98
N ALA A 175 -12.31 0.17 2.02
CA ALA A 175 -11.17 1.07 1.93
C ALA A 175 -9.90 0.38 1.39
N GLY A 176 -9.92 -0.95 1.23
CA GLY A 176 -8.84 -1.74 0.65
C GLY A 176 -8.16 -2.66 1.66
N TRP A 177 -7.06 -3.26 1.23
CA TRP A 177 -6.30 -4.23 1.99
C TRP A 177 -4.81 -3.89 1.97
N THR A 178 -4.19 -3.82 3.14
CA THR A 178 -2.73 -3.78 3.24
C THR A 178 -2.18 -5.13 2.85
N VAL A 179 -1.31 -5.13 1.84
CA VAL A 179 -0.62 -6.32 1.35
C VAL A 179 0.88 -6.04 1.27
N ARG A 180 1.68 -7.02 1.68
CA ARG A 180 3.11 -7.06 1.41
C ARG A 180 3.34 -7.92 0.19
N ALA A 181 3.94 -7.35 -0.84
CA ALA A 181 4.26 -8.07 -2.05
C ALA A 181 5.76 -8.26 -2.19
N THR A 182 6.16 -9.44 -2.66
CA THR A 182 7.50 -9.70 -3.18
C THR A 182 7.35 -10.13 -4.63
N VAL A 183 8.05 -9.46 -5.54
CA VAL A 183 7.94 -9.66 -6.98
C VAL A 183 9.26 -10.13 -7.54
N TRP A 184 9.19 -11.18 -8.35
CA TRP A 184 10.33 -11.79 -9.04
C TRP A 184 10.11 -11.77 -10.55
N GLN A 185 11.23 -11.80 -11.27
CA GLN A 185 11.26 -12.00 -12.70
C GLN A 185 12.25 -13.12 -13.03
N PRO A 186 12.07 -13.82 -14.17
CA PRO A 186 13.04 -14.83 -14.59
C PRO A 186 14.43 -14.20 -14.77
N ALA A 187 15.46 -14.89 -14.28
CA ALA A 187 16.84 -14.56 -14.53
C ALA A 187 17.21 -15.04 -15.95
N SER A 188 17.27 -14.10 -16.88
CA SER A 188 17.76 -14.29 -18.25
C SER A 188 19.27 -14.51 -18.31
#